data_AF-A0A842R0E4-F1
#
_entry.id   AF-A0A842R0E4-F1
#
_cell.length_a   1.000
_cell.length_b   1.000
_cell.length_c   1.000
_cell.angle_alpha   90.00
_cell.angle_beta   90.00
_cell.angle_gamma   90.00
#
_symmetry.space_group_name_H-M   'P 1'
#
loop_
_entity.id
_entity.type
_entity.pdbx_description
1 polymer ?
#
loop_
_entity_poly.entity_id
_entity_poly.type
_entity_poly.pdbx_seq_one_letter_code
_entity_poly.pdbx_strand_id
1 'polypeptide(L)'
;MAIKPTSELLKMLNQGVARELQVSVQYMLQHFKMERILRKVRKENILLEGTTYESLGGILKQMAIEEMKHLADIMERIYYLGGKATTKSDKPQIGENLKDFMEFGYKAEEEALELYRKVITEAEKIGDWETAEMFKEIYRQEEEHLYTFEEYLTVDITEPEGPEDVPTDSVKIYTDDYFELLNKAVAAEISAIVQYTNQHEKASKLALRKKEKPMEVIKSKNKASVISDLLKEVFMKEMDHLEMISERIYLLGGEAVYNPYPLPVIGETVDDFLRLDKKAEDYAIVLYRQIVAEATKLGDTVTKRMFESILEDEDQHYWMFDDYF
;
A
#
# COMPACT_ATOMS: atom_id res chain seq x y z
N MET A 1 12.34 28.19 -6.68
CA MET A 1 10.92 27.75 -6.71
C MET A 1 10.09 28.96 -7.11
N ALA A 2 9.08 28.76 -7.95
CA ALA A 2 8.20 29.84 -8.40
C ALA A 2 7.25 30.33 -7.29
N ILE A 3 6.94 29.46 -6.31
CA ILE A 3 6.09 29.74 -5.15
C ILE A 3 6.81 29.30 -3.88
N LYS A 4 6.60 30.00 -2.76
CA LYS A 4 7.09 29.62 -1.43
C LYS A 4 5.92 29.03 -0.63
N PRO A 5 5.93 27.73 -0.33
CA PRO A 5 4.81 27.12 0.41
C PRO A 5 4.74 27.65 1.83
N THR A 6 3.53 27.72 2.39
CA THR A 6 3.33 27.97 3.82
C THR A 6 3.65 26.71 4.60
N SER A 7 4.06 26.86 5.87
CA SER A 7 4.22 25.72 6.76
C SER A 7 2.91 24.97 6.97
N GLU A 8 1.77 25.68 6.93
CA GLU A 8 0.45 25.10 7.07
C GLU A 8 0.08 24.24 5.87
N LEU A 9 0.35 24.70 4.64
CA LEU A 9 0.13 23.88 3.44
C LEU A 9 0.94 22.58 3.51
N LEU A 10 2.25 22.66 3.79
CA LEU A 10 3.09 21.46 3.91
C LEU A 10 2.62 20.50 5.02
N LYS A 11 2.05 21.02 6.10
CA LYS A 11 1.46 20.20 7.16
C LYS A 11 0.21 19.49 6.65
N MET A 12 -0.71 20.20 5.99
CA MET A 12 -1.92 19.57 5.42
C MET A 12 -1.60 18.55 4.34
N LEU A 13 -0.59 18.79 3.50
CA LEU A 13 -0.11 17.79 2.54
C LEU A 13 0.39 16.53 3.25
N ASN A 14 1.16 16.67 4.34
CA ASN A 14 1.59 15.52 5.13
C ASN A 14 0.43 14.83 5.86
N GLN A 15 -0.63 15.54 6.21
CA GLN A 15 -1.87 14.92 6.71
C GLN A 15 -2.55 14.12 5.61
N GLY A 16 -2.59 14.62 4.37
CA GLY A 16 -3.04 13.87 3.20
C GLY A 16 -2.24 12.58 3.03
N VAL A 17 -0.90 12.65 3.04
CA VAL A 17 -0.04 11.45 2.95
C VAL A 17 -0.34 10.43 4.07
N ALA A 18 -0.48 10.87 5.32
CA ALA A 18 -0.75 9.96 6.43
C ALA A 18 -2.11 9.26 6.29
N ARG A 19 -3.12 10.00 5.80
CA ARG A 19 -4.46 9.49 5.53
C ARG A 19 -4.47 8.54 4.33
N GLU A 20 -3.88 8.92 3.20
CA GLU A 20 -3.85 8.06 2.01
C GLU A 20 -3.14 6.73 2.27
N LEU A 21 -2.08 6.76 3.10
CA LEU A 21 -1.44 5.55 3.56
C LEU A 21 -2.35 4.71 4.50
N GLN A 22 -3.18 5.37 5.33
CA GLN A 22 -4.16 4.67 6.17
C GLN A 22 -5.22 3.98 5.31
N VAL A 23 -5.86 4.71 4.39
CA VAL A 23 -7.00 4.18 3.61
C VAL A 23 -6.57 3.14 2.59
N SER A 24 -5.42 3.31 1.94
CA SER A 24 -4.84 2.28 1.07
C SER A 24 -4.63 0.96 1.83
N VAL A 25 -3.98 0.98 3.00
CA VAL A 25 -3.78 -0.22 3.82
C VAL A 25 -5.12 -0.75 4.34
N GLN A 26 -6.06 0.12 4.74
CA GLN A 26 -7.38 -0.28 5.20
C GLN A 26 -8.16 -1.05 4.13
N TYR A 27 -8.31 -0.47 2.93
CA TYR A 27 -9.07 -1.08 1.85
C TYR A 27 -8.42 -2.36 1.36
N MET A 28 -7.08 -2.39 1.29
CA MET A 28 -6.33 -3.58 0.95
C MET A 28 -6.55 -4.72 1.96
N LEU A 29 -6.40 -4.44 3.26
CA LEU A 29 -6.61 -5.46 4.29
C LEU A 29 -8.07 -5.94 4.37
N GLN A 30 -9.03 -5.04 4.14
CA GLN A 30 -10.45 -5.42 4.04
C GLN A 30 -10.69 -6.32 2.83
N HIS A 31 -10.12 -6.00 1.67
CA HIS A 31 -10.13 -6.87 0.49
C HIS A 31 -9.59 -8.27 0.81
N PHE A 32 -8.41 -8.38 1.43
CA PHE A 32 -7.84 -9.68 1.79
C PHE A 32 -8.68 -10.43 2.83
N LYS A 33 -9.29 -9.71 3.78
CA LYS A 33 -10.20 -10.29 4.78
C LYS A 33 -11.45 -10.88 4.13
N MET A 34 -11.86 -10.40 2.95
CA MET A 34 -13.01 -10.94 2.22
C MET A 34 -12.81 -12.38 1.79
N GLU A 35 -11.58 -12.81 1.47
CA GLU A 35 -11.28 -14.22 1.15
C GLU A 35 -11.69 -15.17 2.28
N ARG A 36 -11.58 -14.73 3.53
CA ARG A 36 -12.07 -15.50 4.68
C ARG A 36 -13.59 -15.49 4.76
N ILE A 37 -14.23 -14.35 4.51
CA ILE A 37 -15.69 -14.22 4.60
C ILE A 37 -16.36 -15.02 3.47
N LEU A 38 -15.76 -15.02 2.28
CA LEU A 38 -16.17 -15.81 1.11
C LEU A 38 -16.35 -17.30 1.43
N ARG A 39 -15.46 -17.88 2.25
CA ARG A 39 -15.57 -19.29 2.66
C ARG A 39 -16.81 -19.59 3.50
N LYS A 40 -17.34 -18.60 4.23
CA LYS A 40 -18.54 -18.75 5.05
C LYS A 40 -19.82 -18.68 4.23
N VAL A 41 -19.77 -18.15 3.01
CA VAL A 41 -20.96 -17.98 2.17
C VAL A 41 -21.55 -19.34 1.82
N ARG A 42 -22.89 -19.48 1.90
CA ARG A 42 -23.54 -20.78 1.69
C ARG A 42 -23.32 -21.30 0.28
N LYS A 43 -23.31 -22.64 0.16
CA LYS A 43 -23.14 -23.37 -1.10
C LYS A 43 -24.14 -23.00 -2.18
N GLU A 44 -25.32 -22.45 -1.87
CA GLU A 44 -26.27 -22.04 -2.90
C GLU A 44 -25.75 -20.89 -3.79
N ASN A 45 -24.77 -20.10 -3.29
CA ASN A 45 -24.10 -19.07 -4.09
C ASN A 45 -23.12 -19.65 -5.14
N ILE A 46 -22.79 -20.96 -5.06
CA ILE A 46 -21.99 -21.65 -6.08
C ILE A 46 -22.68 -21.70 -7.46
N LEU A 47 -23.99 -21.48 -7.49
CA LEU A 47 -24.79 -21.45 -8.71
C LEU A 47 -24.81 -20.07 -9.37
N LEU A 48 -24.26 -19.05 -8.71
CA LEU A 48 -24.09 -17.70 -9.26
C LEU A 48 -22.72 -17.62 -9.96
N GLU A 49 -22.61 -16.82 -11.03
CA GLU A 49 -21.33 -16.56 -11.72
C GLU A 49 -20.39 -15.63 -10.92
N GLY A 50 -20.71 -15.38 -9.64
CA GLY A 50 -19.91 -14.65 -8.66
C GLY A 50 -20.73 -14.25 -7.43
N THR A 51 -20.06 -13.72 -6.40
CA THR A 51 -20.68 -13.24 -5.15
C THR A 51 -20.53 -11.72 -4.98
N THR A 52 -21.32 -11.14 -4.07
CA THR A 52 -21.18 -9.73 -3.66
C THR A 52 -19.78 -9.47 -3.11
N TYR A 53 -19.20 -10.44 -2.42
CA TYR A 53 -17.86 -10.33 -1.85
C TYR A 53 -16.76 -10.30 -2.92
N GLU A 54 -16.82 -11.14 -3.96
CA GLU A 54 -15.81 -11.08 -5.04
C GLU A 54 -15.86 -9.72 -5.75
N SER A 55 -17.07 -9.23 -6.03
CA SER A 55 -17.27 -7.93 -6.70
C SER A 55 -16.78 -6.76 -5.84
N LEU A 56 -17.18 -6.72 -4.58
CA LEU A 56 -16.80 -5.64 -3.67
C LEU A 56 -15.32 -5.71 -3.27
N GLY A 57 -14.73 -6.91 -3.21
CA GLY A 57 -13.32 -7.10 -2.98
C GLY A 57 -12.49 -6.52 -4.11
N GLY A 58 -12.89 -6.75 -5.36
CA GLY A 58 -12.27 -6.10 -6.51
C GLY A 58 -12.35 -4.57 -6.47
N ILE A 59 -13.48 -4.02 -6.02
CA ILE A 59 -13.65 -2.57 -5.84
C ILE A 59 -12.71 -2.03 -4.75
N LEU A 60 -12.67 -2.66 -3.58
CA LEU A 60 -11.78 -2.25 -2.49
C LEU A 60 -10.31 -2.33 -2.89
N LYS A 61 -9.91 -3.36 -3.65
CA LYS A 61 -8.56 -3.46 -4.22
C LYS A 61 -8.27 -2.31 -5.16
N GLN A 62 -9.20 -1.99 -6.06
CA GLN A 62 -9.03 -0.89 -7.01
C GLN A 62 -8.92 0.46 -6.30
N MET A 63 -9.78 0.72 -5.33
CA MET A 63 -9.70 1.91 -4.48
C MET A 63 -8.37 1.99 -3.75
N ALA A 64 -7.92 0.89 -3.12
CA ALA A 64 -6.63 0.85 -2.44
C ALA A 64 -5.45 1.24 -3.36
N ILE A 65 -5.49 0.82 -4.64
CA ILE A 65 -4.51 1.19 -5.65
C ILE A 65 -4.63 2.67 -6.04
N GLU A 66 -5.83 3.22 -6.09
CA GLU A 66 -6.08 4.64 -6.36
C GLU A 66 -5.58 5.52 -5.21
N GLU A 67 -5.83 5.15 -3.95
CA GLU A 67 -5.29 5.85 -2.78
C GLU A 67 -3.76 5.82 -2.74
N MET A 68 -3.14 4.73 -3.19
CA MET A 68 -1.67 4.68 -3.33
C MET A 68 -1.13 5.64 -4.40
N LYS A 69 -1.92 5.95 -5.44
CA LYS A 69 -1.55 6.98 -6.43
C LYS A 69 -1.74 8.37 -5.85
N HIS A 70 -2.84 8.63 -5.13
CA HIS A 70 -3.03 9.88 -4.42
C HIS A 70 -1.89 10.14 -3.43
N LEU A 71 -1.51 9.11 -2.66
CA LEU A 71 -0.35 9.13 -1.78
C LEU A 71 0.92 9.57 -2.51
N ALA A 72 1.22 8.91 -3.63
CA ALA A 72 2.40 9.19 -4.46
C ALA A 72 2.39 10.64 -4.98
N ASP A 73 1.28 11.10 -5.57
CA ASP A 73 1.14 12.46 -6.10
C ASP A 73 1.36 13.53 -5.01
N ILE A 74 0.78 13.31 -3.82
CA ILE A 74 0.95 14.22 -2.68
C ILE A 74 2.41 14.20 -2.17
N MET A 75 3.05 13.03 -2.08
CA MET A 75 4.46 12.91 -1.70
C MET A 75 5.37 13.65 -2.69
N GLU A 76 5.15 13.45 -4.00
CA GLU A 76 5.88 14.14 -5.07
C GLU A 76 5.74 15.64 -4.91
N ARG A 77 4.51 16.12 -4.70
CA ARG A 77 4.21 17.54 -4.53
C ARG A 77 4.93 18.14 -3.32
N ILE A 78 4.95 17.44 -2.18
CA ILE A 78 5.72 17.87 -1.00
C ILE A 78 7.19 18.03 -1.35
N TYR A 79 7.77 17.08 -2.09
CA TYR A 79 9.17 17.14 -2.51
C TYR A 79 9.44 18.30 -3.47
N TYR A 80 8.56 18.56 -4.44
CA TYR A 80 8.63 19.72 -5.33
C TYR A 80 8.62 21.05 -4.59
N LEU A 81 7.80 21.15 -3.54
CA LEU A 81 7.69 22.31 -2.67
C LEU A 81 8.88 22.44 -1.70
N GLY A 82 9.81 21.48 -1.68
CA GLY A 82 10.99 21.50 -0.83
C GLY A 82 10.77 20.96 0.57
N GLY A 83 9.62 20.35 0.83
CA GLY A 83 9.31 19.65 2.07
C GLY A 83 9.91 18.24 2.11
N LYS A 84 9.51 17.50 3.16
CA LYS A 84 9.78 16.08 3.34
C LYS A 84 8.44 15.39 3.59
N ALA A 85 8.15 14.34 2.82
CA ALA A 85 6.94 13.55 3.01
C ALA A 85 7.08 12.63 4.21
N THR A 86 6.02 12.51 5.01
CA THR A 86 5.94 11.59 6.14
C THR A 86 5.93 10.13 5.67
N THR A 87 6.44 9.24 6.50
CA THR A 87 6.32 7.77 6.34
C THR A 87 5.35 7.16 7.35
N LYS A 88 4.68 8.00 8.15
CA LYS A 88 3.73 7.59 9.17
C LYS A 88 2.33 7.60 8.62
N SER A 89 1.64 6.48 8.79
CA SER A 89 0.22 6.31 8.54
C SER A 89 -0.61 6.71 9.76
N ASP A 90 -1.84 7.18 9.53
CA ASP A 90 -2.87 7.17 10.56
C ASP A 90 -3.36 5.73 10.83
N LYS A 91 -4.16 5.51 11.88
CA LYS A 91 -4.55 4.16 12.26
C LYS A 91 -5.74 3.66 11.40
N PRO A 92 -5.59 2.58 10.61
CA PRO A 92 -6.68 2.05 9.81
C PRO A 92 -7.79 1.44 10.68
N GLN A 93 -9.03 1.51 10.19
CA GLN A 93 -10.20 0.90 10.80
C GLN A 93 -10.62 -0.30 9.96
N ILE A 94 -10.25 -1.50 10.40
CA ILE A 94 -10.60 -2.76 9.71
C ILE A 94 -11.90 -3.30 10.33
N GLY A 95 -12.95 -3.44 9.52
CA GLY A 95 -14.23 -4.00 9.97
C GLY A 95 -14.22 -5.52 10.18
N GLU A 96 -15.36 -6.06 10.61
CA GLU A 96 -15.57 -7.52 10.71
C GLU A 96 -16.49 -8.06 9.62
N ASN A 97 -17.33 -7.21 9.04
CA ASN A 97 -18.33 -7.58 8.03
C ASN A 97 -18.44 -6.48 6.95
N LEU A 98 -19.20 -6.76 5.87
CA LEU A 98 -19.32 -5.82 4.74
C LEU A 98 -19.87 -4.46 5.16
N LYS A 99 -20.83 -4.43 6.08
CA LYS A 99 -21.42 -3.18 6.53
C LYS A 99 -20.39 -2.32 7.24
N ASP A 100 -19.58 -2.90 8.13
CA ASP A 100 -18.48 -2.18 8.78
C ASP A 100 -17.49 -1.62 7.74
N PHE A 101 -17.14 -2.41 6.71
CA PHE A 101 -16.22 -1.96 5.65
C PHE A 101 -16.74 -0.72 4.92
N MET A 102 -18.04 -0.71 4.60
CA MET A 102 -18.67 0.43 3.91
C MET A 102 -18.82 1.65 4.83
N GLU A 103 -19.21 1.45 6.09
CA GLU A 103 -19.33 2.55 7.06
C GLU A 103 -17.97 3.21 7.35
N PHE A 104 -16.91 2.42 7.50
CA PHE A 104 -15.57 2.93 7.72
C PHE A 104 -14.97 3.57 6.47
N GLY A 105 -15.22 3.01 5.28
CA GLY A 105 -14.84 3.63 4.01
C GLY A 105 -15.52 4.98 3.80
N TYR A 106 -16.86 5.02 3.90
CA TYR A 106 -17.63 6.25 3.78
C TYR A 106 -17.12 7.36 4.71
N LYS A 107 -16.91 7.02 5.98
CA LYS A 107 -16.41 7.99 6.96
C LYS A 107 -15.00 8.47 6.61
N ALA A 108 -14.14 7.57 6.17
CA ALA A 108 -12.80 7.96 5.75
C ALA A 108 -12.91 8.97 4.59
N GLU A 109 -13.66 8.69 3.53
CA GLU A 109 -13.78 9.60 2.37
C GLU A 109 -14.38 10.95 2.72
N GLU A 110 -15.36 10.99 3.63
CA GLU A 110 -15.89 12.25 4.15
C GLU A 110 -14.78 13.11 4.80
N GLU A 111 -13.91 12.48 5.61
CA GLU A 111 -12.76 13.14 6.23
C GLU A 111 -11.71 13.61 5.19
N ALA A 112 -11.52 12.87 4.08
CA ALA A 112 -10.66 13.28 2.96
C ALA A 112 -11.17 14.56 2.31
N LEU A 113 -12.45 14.57 1.92
CA LEU A 113 -13.08 15.69 1.23
C LEU A 113 -13.01 16.97 2.06
N GLU A 114 -13.20 16.87 3.38
CA GLU A 114 -13.02 18.00 4.28
C GLU A 114 -11.58 18.55 4.29
N LEU A 115 -10.57 17.67 4.32
CA LEU A 115 -9.17 18.05 4.29
C LEU A 115 -8.79 18.66 2.93
N TYR A 116 -9.18 18.02 1.84
CA TYR A 116 -8.78 18.39 0.48
C TYR A 116 -9.40 19.71 0.05
N ARG A 117 -10.63 20.01 0.48
CA ARG A 117 -11.21 21.35 0.32
C ARG A 117 -10.38 22.44 1.00
N LYS A 118 -9.80 22.16 2.18
CA LYS A 118 -8.91 23.10 2.90
C LYS A 118 -7.57 23.24 2.17
N VAL A 119 -7.01 22.15 1.66
CA VAL A 119 -5.76 22.16 0.87
C VAL A 119 -5.94 23.00 -0.40
N ILE A 120 -6.99 22.76 -1.18
CA ILE A 120 -7.31 23.52 -2.41
C ILE A 120 -7.40 25.01 -2.08
N THR A 121 -8.18 25.36 -1.04
CA THR A 121 -8.37 26.75 -0.62
C THR A 121 -7.04 27.42 -0.23
N GLU A 122 -6.16 26.74 0.50
CA GLU A 122 -4.87 27.30 0.91
C GLU A 122 -3.90 27.42 -0.26
N ALA A 123 -3.86 26.43 -1.15
CA ALA A 123 -3.06 26.48 -2.36
C ALA A 123 -3.46 27.66 -3.26
N GLU A 124 -4.75 27.86 -3.51
CA GLU A 124 -5.25 28.99 -4.30
C GLU A 124 -4.91 30.35 -3.68
N LYS A 125 -5.00 30.49 -2.35
CA LYS A 125 -4.66 31.74 -1.65
C LYS A 125 -3.22 32.19 -1.88
N ILE A 126 -2.29 31.24 -1.97
CA ILE A 126 -0.87 31.54 -2.16
C ILE A 126 -0.45 31.50 -3.64
N GLY A 127 -1.41 31.31 -4.55
CA GLY A 127 -1.17 31.20 -5.99
C GLY A 127 -0.49 29.89 -6.39
N ASP A 128 -0.60 28.84 -5.59
CA ASP A 128 -0.12 27.51 -5.93
C ASP A 128 -1.15 26.72 -6.75
N TRP A 129 -1.24 27.09 -8.03
CA TRP A 129 -2.19 26.51 -8.98
C TRP A 129 -2.00 25.03 -9.22
N GLU A 130 -0.76 24.55 -9.22
CA GLU A 130 -0.45 23.13 -9.44
C GLU A 130 -0.95 22.26 -8.28
N THR A 131 -0.71 22.68 -7.03
CA THR A 131 -1.27 21.97 -5.87
C THR A 131 -2.79 22.03 -5.89
N ALA A 132 -3.37 23.20 -6.20
CA ALA A 132 -4.83 23.35 -6.23
C ALA A 132 -5.49 22.45 -7.28
N GLU A 133 -4.92 22.37 -8.49
CA GLU A 133 -5.46 21.54 -9.56
C GLU A 133 -5.31 20.04 -9.26
N MET A 134 -4.15 19.62 -8.76
CA MET A 134 -3.91 18.24 -8.34
C MET A 134 -4.94 17.81 -7.28
N PHE A 135 -5.17 18.62 -6.24
CA PHE A 135 -6.15 18.28 -5.21
C PHE A 135 -7.60 18.38 -5.68
N LYS A 136 -7.92 19.17 -6.73
CA LYS A 136 -9.27 19.14 -7.33
C LYS A 136 -9.55 17.81 -8.01
N GLU A 137 -8.53 17.26 -8.68
CA GLU A 137 -8.66 15.94 -9.31
C GLU A 137 -8.77 14.84 -8.27
N ILE A 138 -7.89 14.82 -7.26
CA ILE A 138 -8.00 13.87 -6.12
C ILE A 138 -9.37 14.01 -5.46
N TYR A 139 -9.80 15.23 -5.12
CA TYR A 139 -11.11 15.48 -4.51
C TYR A 139 -12.27 14.90 -5.34
N ARG A 140 -12.21 15.00 -6.68
CA ARG A 140 -13.22 14.39 -7.55
C ARG A 140 -13.23 12.87 -7.43
N GLN A 141 -12.06 12.23 -7.36
CA GLN A 141 -11.92 10.78 -7.20
C GLN A 141 -12.42 10.33 -5.81
N GLU A 142 -12.07 11.06 -4.74
CA GLU A 142 -12.60 10.80 -3.39
C GLU A 142 -14.13 10.92 -3.32
N GLU A 143 -14.74 11.86 -4.06
CA GLU A 143 -16.20 11.96 -4.14
C GLU A 143 -16.80 10.71 -4.82
N GLU A 144 -16.16 10.18 -5.85
CA GLU A 144 -16.57 8.92 -6.51
C GLU A 144 -16.44 7.72 -5.56
N HIS A 145 -15.39 7.66 -4.73
CA HIS A 145 -15.25 6.65 -3.69
C HIS A 145 -16.36 6.76 -2.64
N LEU A 146 -16.61 7.97 -2.13
CA LEU A 146 -17.68 8.24 -1.16
C LEU A 146 -19.03 7.77 -1.67
N TYR A 147 -19.38 8.12 -2.92
CA TYR A 147 -20.65 7.71 -3.53
C TYR A 147 -20.75 6.19 -3.66
N THR A 148 -19.66 5.53 -4.02
CA THR A 148 -19.63 4.06 -4.10
C THR A 148 -19.96 3.44 -2.73
N PHE A 149 -19.33 3.90 -1.65
CA PHE A 149 -19.66 3.43 -0.29
C PHE A 149 -21.10 3.77 0.11
N GLU A 150 -21.58 4.99 -0.21
CA GLU A 150 -22.95 5.41 0.07
C GLU A 150 -23.98 4.51 -0.61
N GLU A 151 -23.79 4.20 -1.90
CA GLU A 151 -24.67 3.30 -2.65
C GLU A 151 -24.80 1.94 -1.98
N TYR A 152 -23.67 1.34 -1.55
CA TYR A 152 -23.67 0.06 -0.84
C TYR A 152 -24.33 0.14 0.54
N LEU A 153 -24.28 1.29 1.23
CA LEU A 153 -24.97 1.50 2.50
C LEU A 153 -26.49 1.64 2.34
N THR A 154 -26.98 2.00 1.14
CA THR A 154 -28.43 2.14 0.88
C THR A 154 -29.13 0.82 0.58
N VAL A 155 -28.38 -0.24 0.26
CA VAL A 155 -28.92 -1.56 -0.08
C VAL A 155 -28.51 -2.62 0.95
N ASP A 156 -29.33 -3.66 1.11
CA ASP A 156 -28.95 -4.80 1.95
C ASP A 156 -27.96 -5.69 1.19
N ILE A 157 -26.66 -5.44 1.43
CA ILE A 157 -25.54 -6.21 0.87
C ILE A 157 -25.24 -7.49 1.65
N THR A 158 -26.01 -7.81 2.70
CA THR A 158 -25.72 -8.97 3.53
C THR A 158 -26.10 -10.25 2.79
N GLU A 159 -25.11 -11.12 2.59
CA GLU A 159 -25.38 -12.48 2.14
C GLU A 159 -25.53 -13.40 3.36
N PRO A 160 -26.45 -14.38 3.32
CA PRO A 160 -26.61 -15.32 4.41
C PRO A 160 -25.33 -16.14 4.59
N GLU A 161 -24.67 -15.95 5.73
CA GLU A 161 -23.53 -16.75 6.13
C GLU A 161 -23.97 -18.14 6.56
N GLY A 162 -23.15 -19.13 6.24
CA GLY A 162 -23.22 -20.48 6.77
C GLY A 162 -22.81 -20.52 8.25
N PRO A 163 -22.87 -21.71 8.88
CA PRO A 163 -22.34 -21.88 10.22
C PRO A 163 -20.84 -21.52 10.26
N GLU A 164 -20.34 -21.11 11.43
CA GLU A 164 -18.91 -20.92 11.62
C GLU A 164 -18.14 -22.19 11.20
N ASP A 165 -17.01 -21.98 10.52
CA ASP A 165 -16.12 -23.07 10.18
C ASP A 165 -15.60 -23.73 11.46
N VAL A 166 -15.94 -25.01 11.64
CA VAL A 166 -15.34 -25.82 12.70
C VAL A 166 -13.89 -26.08 12.32
N PRO A 167 -12.89 -25.65 13.13
CA PRO A 167 -11.49 -25.84 12.81
C PRO A 167 -11.19 -27.32 12.59
N THR A 168 -10.83 -27.68 11.37
CA THR A 168 -10.42 -29.03 11.02
C THR A 168 -9.02 -29.30 11.55
N ASP A 169 -8.66 -30.58 11.72
CA ASP A 169 -7.32 -30.94 12.21
C ASP A 169 -6.20 -30.43 11.28
N SER A 170 -6.50 -30.17 10.00
CA SER A 170 -5.56 -29.57 9.05
C SER A 170 -5.24 -28.10 9.31
N VAL A 171 -6.04 -27.38 10.11
CA VAL A 171 -5.80 -25.96 10.47
C VAL A 171 -5.16 -25.85 11.86
N LYS A 172 -5.29 -26.88 12.71
CA LYS A 172 -4.70 -26.91 14.06
C LYS A 172 -3.16 -26.96 14.09
N ILE A 173 -2.52 -27.14 12.94
CA ILE A 173 -1.06 -27.12 12.81
C ILE A 173 -0.48 -25.70 12.89
N TYR A 174 -1.29 -24.66 12.67
CA TYR A 174 -0.86 -23.27 12.71
C TYR A 174 -0.96 -22.73 14.13
N THR A 175 0.13 -22.13 14.61
CA THR A 175 0.24 -21.58 15.96
C THR A 175 0.31 -20.05 15.91
N ASP A 176 0.09 -19.40 17.05
CA ASP A 176 0.25 -17.95 17.19
C ASP A 176 1.67 -17.51 16.78
N ASP A 177 2.70 -18.28 17.13
CA ASP A 177 4.10 -18.03 16.71
C ASP A 177 4.26 -18.04 15.18
N TYR A 178 3.54 -18.93 14.48
CA TYR A 178 3.57 -19.00 13.02
C TYR A 178 2.88 -17.78 12.40
N PHE A 179 1.73 -17.36 12.94
CA PHE A 179 1.07 -16.12 12.53
C PHE A 179 1.91 -14.88 12.85
N GLU A 180 2.62 -14.84 13.97
CA GLU A 180 3.56 -13.75 14.29
C GLU A 180 4.68 -13.69 13.25
N LEU A 181 5.21 -14.84 12.82
CA LEU A 181 6.25 -14.92 11.79
C LEU A 181 5.75 -14.43 10.42
N LEU A 182 4.55 -14.83 10.00
CA LEU A 182 3.93 -14.34 8.76
C LEU A 182 3.61 -12.84 8.84
N ASN A 183 3.14 -12.37 9.99
CA ASN A 183 2.86 -10.95 10.20
C ASN A 183 4.13 -10.08 10.21
N LYS A 184 5.30 -10.63 10.57
CA LYS A 184 6.58 -9.93 10.36
C LYS A 184 6.86 -9.70 8.88
N ALA A 185 6.42 -10.61 7.99
CA ALA A 185 6.55 -10.42 6.55
C ALA A 185 5.60 -9.34 6.05
N VAL A 186 4.31 -9.39 6.43
CA VAL A 186 3.35 -8.30 6.14
C VAL A 186 3.88 -6.93 6.58
N ALA A 187 4.42 -6.84 7.80
CA ALA A 187 5.00 -5.60 8.30
C ALA A 187 6.24 -5.14 7.50
N ALA A 188 7.04 -6.07 7.00
CA ALA A 188 8.19 -5.78 6.16
C ALA A 188 7.76 -5.23 4.81
N GLU A 189 6.76 -5.85 4.18
CA GLU A 189 6.18 -5.40 2.90
C GLU A 189 5.60 -4.00 2.99
N ILE A 190 4.77 -3.71 4.01
CA ILE A 190 4.22 -2.36 4.21
C ILE A 190 5.36 -1.35 4.40
N SER A 191 6.45 -1.74 5.07
CA SER A 191 7.61 -0.87 5.22
C SER A 191 8.33 -0.61 3.90
N ALA A 192 8.57 -1.66 3.13
CA ALA A 192 9.23 -1.61 1.82
C ALA A 192 8.42 -0.73 0.86
N ILE A 193 7.11 -0.97 0.74
CA ILE A 193 6.21 -0.15 -0.09
C ILE A 193 6.33 1.33 0.28
N VAL A 194 6.19 1.69 1.55
CA VAL A 194 6.27 3.10 2.00
C VAL A 194 7.66 3.70 1.73
N GLN A 195 8.73 2.93 1.94
CA GLN A 195 10.10 3.37 1.70
C GLN A 195 10.34 3.62 0.20
N TYR A 196 9.99 2.64 -0.63
CA TYR A 196 10.19 2.67 -2.07
C TYR A 196 9.37 3.77 -2.74
N THR A 197 8.08 3.91 -2.43
CA THR A 197 7.25 4.99 -2.99
C THR A 197 7.83 6.36 -2.60
N ASN A 198 8.20 6.55 -1.34
CA ASN A 198 8.72 7.83 -0.89
C ASN A 198 10.10 8.17 -1.51
N GLN A 199 10.96 7.16 -1.69
CA GLN A 199 12.24 7.32 -2.38
C GLN A 199 12.09 7.51 -3.89
N HIS A 200 11.12 6.85 -4.51
CA HIS A 200 10.72 7.09 -5.90
C HIS A 200 10.36 8.56 -6.10
N GLU A 201 9.43 9.10 -5.32
CA GLU A 201 9.01 10.49 -5.48
C GLU A 201 10.12 11.50 -5.18
N LYS A 202 10.96 11.19 -4.20
CA LYS A 202 12.15 12.00 -3.92
C LYS A 202 13.15 11.93 -5.09
N ALA A 203 13.33 10.78 -5.72
CA ALA A 203 14.18 10.59 -6.89
C ALA A 203 13.64 11.34 -8.11
N SER A 204 12.32 11.34 -8.35
CA SER A 204 11.65 12.13 -9.39
C SER A 204 12.03 13.62 -9.28
N LYS A 205 11.92 14.20 -8.08
CA LYS A 205 12.39 15.58 -7.84
C LYS A 205 13.89 15.77 -8.12
N LEU A 206 14.73 14.82 -7.69
CA LEU A 206 16.17 14.88 -7.94
C LEU A 206 16.50 14.78 -9.45
N ALA A 207 15.65 14.15 -10.24
CA ALA A 207 15.81 14.01 -11.68
C ALA A 207 15.73 15.33 -12.45
N LEU A 208 15.10 16.35 -11.85
CA LEU A 208 14.98 17.69 -12.43
C LEU A 208 16.26 18.53 -12.30
N ARG A 209 17.26 18.04 -11.56
CA ARG A 209 18.57 18.69 -11.50
C ARG A 209 19.19 18.82 -12.89
N LYS A 210 20.08 19.81 -13.01
CA LYS A 210 20.82 20.08 -14.24
C LYS A 210 21.53 18.81 -14.70
N LYS A 211 21.33 18.47 -15.97
CA LYS A 211 22.00 17.35 -16.65
C LYS A 211 23.39 17.82 -17.07
N GLU A 212 24.41 17.04 -16.73
CA GLU A 212 25.83 17.46 -16.89
C GLU A 212 26.50 16.77 -18.07
N LYS A 213 26.11 15.53 -18.38
CA LYS A 213 26.72 14.75 -19.47
C LYS A 213 25.95 14.93 -20.78
N PRO A 214 26.61 14.93 -21.95
CA PRO A 214 25.93 15.03 -23.25
C PRO A 214 24.81 13.99 -23.44
N MET A 215 25.02 12.74 -23.01
CA MET A 215 24.01 11.69 -23.09
C MET A 215 22.80 11.93 -22.18
N GLU A 216 22.97 12.55 -21.02
CA GLU A 216 21.86 12.90 -20.12
C GLU A 216 21.01 14.03 -20.72
N VAL A 217 21.65 14.97 -21.41
CA VAL A 217 20.96 16.05 -22.13
C VAL A 217 20.20 15.47 -23.33
N ILE A 218 20.84 14.64 -24.13
CA ILE A 218 20.22 14.04 -25.34
C ILE A 218 19.04 13.14 -24.97
N LYS A 219 19.16 12.33 -23.91
CA LYS A 219 18.09 11.44 -23.47
C LYS A 219 17.08 12.09 -22.53
N SER A 220 17.32 13.33 -22.10
CA SER A 220 16.57 13.99 -21.03
C SER A 220 16.46 13.18 -19.73
N LYS A 221 17.38 12.24 -19.47
CA LYS A 221 17.42 11.34 -18.30
C LYS A 221 18.73 11.49 -17.53
N ASN A 222 18.71 11.32 -16.21
CA ASN A 222 19.90 11.23 -15.36
C ASN A 222 19.79 10.03 -14.41
N LYS A 223 20.81 9.81 -13.56
CA LYS A 223 20.82 8.69 -12.60
C LYS A 223 19.55 8.65 -11.74
N ALA A 224 19.07 9.81 -11.28
CA ALA A 224 17.88 9.91 -10.45
C ALA A 224 16.60 9.51 -11.18
N SER A 225 16.42 9.88 -12.46
CA SER A 225 15.24 9.41 -13.22
C SER A 225 15.24 7.89 -13.41
N VAL A 226 16.42 7.30 -13.65
CA VAL A 226 16.53 5.85 -13.84
C VAL A 226 16.23 5.10 -12.55
N ILE A 227 16.76 5.59 -11.42
CA ILE A 227 16.46 5.02 -10.11
C ILE A 227 15.00 5.23 -9.74
N SER A 228 14.40 6.37 -10.07
CA SER A 228 12.96 6.58 -9.91
C SER A 228 12.18 5.47 -10.62
N ASP A 229 12.40 5.28 -11.92
CA ASP A 229 11.72 4.24 -12.71
C ASP A 229 11.91 2.84 -12.09
N LEU A 230 13.13 2.53 -11.64
CA LEU A 230 13.49 1.28 -10.97
C LEU A 230 12.67 1.03 -9.68
N LEU A 231 12.68 1.99 -8.76
CA LEU A 231 11.98 1.86 -7.47
C LEU A 231 10.47 1.74 -7.67
N LYS A 232 9.93 2.30 -8.76
CA LYS A 232 8.52 2.15 -9.12
C LYS A 232 8.14 0.71 -9.42
N GLU A 233 8.98 0.02 -10.19
CA GLU A 233 8.75 -1.38 -10.54
C GLU A 233 8.82 -2.27 -9.29
N VAL A 234 9.78 -2.01 -8.40
CA VAL A 234 9.97 -2.76 -7.14
C VAL A 234 8.78 -2.57 -6.20
N PHE A 235 8.32 -1.34 -5.92
CA PHE A 235 7.20 -1.19 -4.97
C PHE A 235 5.90 -1.83 -5.48
N MET A 236 5.68 -1.88 -6.81
CA MET A 236 4.53 -2.59 -7.36
C MET A 236 4.62 -4.10 -7.09
N LYS A 237 5.83 -4.66 -7.03
CA LYS A 237 6.07 -6.05 -6.63
C LYS A 237 5.86 -6.27 -5.14
N GLU A 238 6.30 -5.35 -4.29
CA GLU A 238 6.02 -5.45 -2.86
C GLU A 238 4.51 -5.38 -2.56
N MET A 239 3.73 -4.67 -3.39
CA MET A 239 2.26 -4.71 -3.28
C MET A 239 1.69 -6.08 -3.63
N ASP A 240 2.21 -6.76 -4.66
CA ASP A 240 1.83 -8.14 -4.99
C ASP A 240 2.19 -9.09 -3.82
N HIS A 241 3.37 -8.93 -3.21
CA HIS A 241 3.81 -9.73 -2.06
C HIS A 241 2.92 -9.52 -0.83
N LEU A 242 2.60 -8.25 -0.51
CA LEU A 242 1.70 -7.89 0.59
C LEU A 242 0.34 -8.58 0.44
N GLU A 243 -0.21 -8.59 -0.77
CA GLU A 243 -1.46 -9.30 -1.10
C GLU A 243 -1.34 -10.79 -0.84
N MET A 244 -0.36 -11.45 -1.45
CA MET A 244 -0.17 -12.89 -1.32
C MET A 244 -0.03 -13.32 0.15
N ILE A 245 0.78 -12.60 0.94
CA ILE A 245 1.03 -12.94 2.34
C ILE A 245 -0.21 -12.67 3.20
N SER A 246 -0.87 -11.54 3.02
CA SER A 246 -2.02 -11.15 3.83
C SER A 246 -3.22 -12.06 3.58
N GLU A 247 -3.54 -12.34 2.32
CA GLU A 247 -4.56 -13.32 1.94
C GLU A 247 -4.25 -14.68 2.56
N ARG A 248 -2.99 -15.13 2.48
CA ARG A 248 -2.59 -16.39 3.07
C ARG A 248 -2.87 -16.42 4.57
N ILE A 249 -2.56 -15.36 5.32
CA ILE A 249 -2.85 -15.26 6.76
C ILE A 249 -4.36 -15.42 7.02
N TYR A 250 -5.22 -14.71 6.28
CA TYR A 250 -6.67 -14.80 6.43
C TYR A 250 -7.21 -16.19 6.06
N LEU A 251 -6.70 -16.81 4.99
CA LEU A 251 -7.04 -18.17 4.58
C LEU A 251 -6.61 -19.22 5.61
N LEU A 252 -5.61 -18.94 6.43
CA LEU A 252 -5.17 -19.78 7.53
C LEU A 252 -5.94 -19.52 8.84
N GLY A 253 -6.78 -18.48 8.87
CA GLY A 253 -7.59 -18.09 10.04
C GLY A 253 -6.93 -17.07 10.95
N GLY A 254 -5.82 -16.45 10.53
CA GLY A 254 -5.16 -15.35 11.24
C GLY A 254 -5.74 -13.98 10.88
N GLU A 255 -5.14 -12.95 11.46
CA GLU A 255 -5.39 -11.54 11.14
C GLU A 255 -4.06 -10.88 10.73
N ALA A 256 -4.09 -10.15 9.61
CA ALA A 256 -2.92 -9.45 9.10
C ALA A 256 -2.68 -8.14 9.86
N VAL A 257 -1.42 -7.80 10.11
CA VAL A 257 -1.02 -6.53 10.72
C VAL A 257 -0.99 -5.38 9.70
N TYR A 258 -1.07 -4.14 10.19
CA TYR A 258 -0.98 -2.93 9.38
C TYR A 258 0.22 -2.04 9.72
N ASN A 259 0.95 -2.34 10.80
CA ASN A 259 2.06 -1.51 11.24
C ASN A 259 3.34 -1.93 10.51
N PRO A 260 4.07 -1.01 9.85
CA PRO A 260 5.31 -1.35 9.18
C PRO A 260 6.42 -1.68 10.19
N TYR A 261 7.22 -2.70 9.87
CA TYR A 261 8.42 -3.04 10.61
C TYR A 261 9.45 -3.79 9.74
N PRO A 262 10.74 -3.39 9.73
CA PRO A 262 11.33 -2.22 10.38
C PRO A 262 10.69 -0.92 9.92
N LEU A 263 10.86 0.20 10.64
CA LEU A 263 10.25 1.46 10.17
C LEU A 263 10.93 1.95 8.88
N PRO A 264 10.17 2.50 7.90
CA PRO A 264 10.73 3.03 6.67
C PRO A 264 11.77 4.13 6.93
N VAL A 265 12.89 4.10 6.20
CA VAL A 265 13.97 5.09 6.31
C VAL A 265 14.25 5.70 4.96
N ILE A 266 14.08 7.01 4.84
CA ILE A 266 14.26 7.72 3.56
C ILE A 266 15.66 8.34 3.49
N GLY A 267 16.43 7.96 2.46
CA GLY A 267 17.76 8.51 2.20
C GLY A 267 17.75 9.99 1.77
N GLU A 268 18.93 10.60 1.54
CA GLU A 268 19.02 11.97 1.00
C GLU A 268 19.46 12.01 -0.46
N THR A 269 20.29 11.05 -0.86
CA THR A 269 20.81 10.87 -2.22
C THR A 269 20.32 9.57 -2.83
N VAL A 270 20.40 9.45 -4.16
CA VAL A 270 20.04 8.21 -4.85
C VAL A 270 20.92 7.02 -4.46
N ASP A 271 22.17 7.26 -4.03
CA ASP A 271 23.04 6.21 -3.53
C ASP A 271 22.66 5.78 -2.09
N ASP A 272 22.06 6.68 -1.31
CA ASP A 272 21.48 6.31 -0.01
C ASP A 272 20.23 5.45 -0.22
N PHE A 273 19.41 5.77 -1.23
CA PHE A 273 18.22 4.99 -1.57
C PHE A 273 18.59 3.53 -1.83
N LEU A 274 19.47 3.29 -2.80
CA LEU A 274 19.94 1.95 -3.14
C LEU A 274 20.54 1.19 -1.95
N ARG A 275 21.26 1.88 -1.05
CA ARG A 275 21.81 1.25 0.17
C ARG A 275 20.75 0.88 1.20
N LEU A 276 19.73 1.72 1.38
CA LEU A 276 18.64 1.50 2.32
C LEU A 276 17.68 0.44 1.82
N ASP A 277 17.40 0.46 0.52
CA ASP A 277 16.53 -0.50 -0.17
C ASP A 277 17.17 -1.88 -0.18
N LYS A 278 18.45 -1.99 -0.57
CA LYS A 278 19.20 -3.25 -0.46
C LYS A 278 19.23 -3.82 0.96
N LYS A 279 19.15 -2.99 1.99
CA LYS A 279 19.07 -3.43 3.38
C LYS A 279 17.66 -3.93 3.75
N ALA A 280 16.62 -3.34 3.19
CA ALA A 280 15.24 -3.83 3.33
C ALA A 280 15.13 -5.22 2.68
N GLU A 281 15.68 -5.38 1.47
CA GLU A 281 15.76 -6.67 0.77
C GLU A 281 16.49 -7.75 1.58
N ASP A 282 17.68 -7.42 2.12
CA ASP A 282 18.44 -8.35 2.97
C ASP A 282 17.62 -8.84 4.18
N TYR A 283 16.88 -7.93 4.81
CA TYR A 283 16.00 -8.26 5.93
C TYR A 283 14.86 -9.18 5.50
N ALA A 284 14.17 -8.87 4.40
CA ALA A 284 13.09 -9.67 3.85
C ALA A 284 13.59 -11.08 3.49
N ILE A 285 14.69 -11.20 2.74
CA ILE A 285 15.30 -12.47 2.35
C ILE A 285 15.61 -13.35 3.57
N VAL A 286 16.23 -12.79 4.62
CA VAL A 286 16.54 -13.55 5.84
C VAL A 286 15.27 -14.02 6.54
N LEU A 287 14.26 -13.17 6.64
CA LEU A 287 12.97 -13.50 7.25
C LEU A 287 12.22 -14.57 6.44
N TYR A 288 12.19 -14.46 5.11
CA TYR A 288 11.41 -15.36 4.25
C TYR A 288 12.03 -16.74 4.20
N ARG A 289 13.37 -16.84 4.26
CA ARG A 289 14.06 -18.12 4.48
C ARG A 289 13.64 -18.81 5.79
N GLN A 290 13.41 -18.04 6.87
CA GLN A 290 12.89 -18.60 8.13
C GLN A 290 11.45 -19.09 7.98
N ILE A 291 10.61 -18.34 7.27
CA ILE A 291 9.22 -18.74 6.98
C ILE A 291 9.18 -20.03 6.17
N VAL A 292 9.98 -20.14 5.10
CA VAL A 292 10.08 -21.37 4.28
C VAL A 292 10.49 -22.57 5.14
N ALA A 293 11.43 -22.39 6.07
CA ALA A 293 11.86 -23.45 6.99
C ALA A 293 10.74 -23.89 7.94
N GLU A 294 10.02 -22.95 8.55
CA GLU A 294 8.92 -23.28 9.47
C GLU A 294 7.72 -23.88 8.71
N ALA A 295 7.36 -23.33 7.55
CA ALA A 295 6.34 -23.90 6.67
C ALA A 295 6.68 -25.35 6.27
N THR A 296 7.96 -25.63 5.96
CA THR A 296 8.43 -26.99 5.67
C THR A 296 8.25 -27.92 6.87
N LYS A 297 8.58 -27.46 8.07
CA LYS A 297 8.44 -28.24 9.32
C LYS A 297 6.98 -28.55 9.65
N LEU A 298 6.07 -27.61 9.41
CA LEU A 298 4.63 -27.79 9.61
C LEU A 298 3.96 -28.59 8.49
N GLY A 299 4.64 -28.83 7.37
CA GLY A 299 4.05 -29.46 6.18
C GLY A 299 3.15 -28.52 5.37
N ASP A 300 3.22 -27.21 5.61
CA ASP A 300 2.48 -26.19 4.88
C ASP A 300 3.14 -25.92 3.52
N THR A 301 2.87 -26.83 2.58
CA THR A 301 3.46 -26.78 1.24
C THR A 301 3.02 -25.58 0.41
N VAL A 302 1.87 -24.99 0.71
CA VAL A 302 1.34 -23.82 -0.04
C VAL A 302 2.09 -22.56 0.38
N THR A 303 2.17 -22.28 1.69
CA THR A 303 2.93 -21.12 2.19
C THR A 303 4.40 -21.26 1.81
N LYS A 304 4.97 -22.47 1.91
CA LYS A 304 6.34 -22.73 1.48
C LYS A 304 6.60 -22.28 0.04
N ARG A 305 5.81 -22.77 -0.93
CA ARG A 305 5.99 -22.44 -2.35
C ARG A 305 5.77 -20.97 -2.64
N MET A 306 4.80 -20.35 -1.96
CA MET A 306 4.53 -18.92 -2.05
C MET A 306 5.76 -18.11 -1.65
N PHE A 307 6.35 -18.38 -0.49
CA PHE A 307 7.56 -17.67 -0.04
C PHE A 307 8.82 -18.05 -0.84
N GLU A 308 8.91 -19.25 -1.40
CA GLU A 308 9.98 -19.58 -2.36
C GLU A 308 9.89 -18.70 -3.62
N SER A 309 8.68 -18.43 -4.13
CA SER A 309 8.47 -17.51 -5.25
C SER A 309 8.81 -16.07 -4.88
N ILE A 310 8.33 -15.58 -3.73
CA ILE A 310 8.65 -14.22 -3.26
C ILE A 310 10.17 -14.05 -3.09
N LEU A 311 10.85 -15.06 -2.54
CA LEU A 311 12.32 -15.04 -2.42
C LEU A 311 13.05 -14.90 -3.76
N GLU A 312 12.50 -15.44 -4.86
CA GLU A 312 13.09 -15.26 -6.19
C GLU A 312 13.01 -13.79 -6.65
N ASP A 313 11.94 -13.08 -6.29
CA ASP A 313 11.77 -11.65 -6.55
C ASP A 313 12.71 -10.82 -5.65
N GLU A 314 12.79 -11.11 -4.34
CA GLU A 314 13.68 -10.36 -3.43
C GLU A 314 15.16 -10.56 -3.73
N ASP A 315 15.60 -11.78 -4.08
CA ASP A 315 16.97 -12.00 -4.51
C ASP A 315 17.26 -11.18 -5.78
N GLN A 316 16.31 -11.08 -6.73
CA GLN A 316 16.46 -10.22 -7.91
C GLN A 316 16.56 -8.74 -7.55
N HIS A 317 15.65 -8.23 -6.71
CA HIS A 317 15.68 -6.85 -6.21
C HIS A 317 17.02 -6.52 -5.56
N TYR A 318 17.50 -7.39 -4.68
CA TYR A 318 18.76 -7.23 -3.94
C TYR A 318 19.99 -7.08 -4.86
N TRP A 319 20.11 -7.95 -5.87
CA TRP A 319 21.25 -7.94 -6.79
C TRP A 319 21.16 -6.84 -7.84
N MET A 320 19.95 -6.50 -8.28
CA MET A 320 19.71 -5.47 -9.27
C MET A 320 20.27 -4.11 -8.86
N PHE A 321 20.27 -3.78 -7.57
CA PHE A 321 20.83 -2.51 -7.09
C PHE A 321 22.35 -2.37 -7.31
N ASP A 322 23.10 -3.48 -7.43
CA ASP A 322 24.55 -3.43 -7.63
C ASP A 322 24.96 -2.82 -8.97
N ASP A 323 24.09 -2.91 -9.97
CA ASP A 323 24.33 -2.32 -11.29
C ASP A 323 24.27 -0.77 -11.27
N TYR A 324 23.79 -0.18 -10.18
CA TYR A 324 23.55 1.25 -10.04
C TYR A 324 24.46 1.93 -9.00
N PHE A 325 25.37 1.21 -8.32
CA PHE A 325 26.35 1.82 -7.40
C PHE A 325 27.43 2.64 -8.11
#